data_AF-A0A6J6MKI8-F1
#
_entry.id   AF-A0A6J6MKI8-F1
#
_cell.length_a   1.000
_cell.length_b   1.000
_cell.length_c   1.000
_cell.angle_alpha   90.00
_cell.angle_beta   90.00
_cell.angle_gamma   90.00
#
_symmetry.space_group_name_H-M   'P 1'
#
loop_
_entity.id
_entity.type
_entity.pdbx_description
1 polymer ?
#
loop_
_entity_poly.entity_id
_entity_poly.type
_entity_poly.pdbx_seq_one_letter_code
_entity_poly.pdbx_strand_id
1 'polypeptide(L)'
;MEYLNIHTKNFTNFRNENNLPTLNMRGRVVGAVRKLSGRNAWRNINYFSDSSWRAYLNRAAELNTTPNGVFGIKMHWNQYDEHMLQRGLTADHWGAPIKWVRISRDNEVRQAISLVRAEQSNQWNSNMSATNEPVYNEQEIVNALHTISSANKSWDRYFAEHHINPLHLTYEQLTREMDLTVRRIMAHINTNIENVPAPQTKRQSDGASAQWERQFLEARPEFKSRAATIER
;
A
#
# COMPACT_ATOMS: atom_id res chain seq x y z
N MET A 1 -10.06 7.73 2.91
CA MET A 1 -9.14 7.10 1.93
C MET A 1 -9.20 5.61 2.15
N GLU A 2 -9.58 4.84 1.13
CA GLU A 2 -9.67 3.39 1.21
C GLU A 2 -8.30 2.74 0.96
N TYR A 3 -7.99 1.63 1.62
CA TYR A 3 -6.80 0.82 1.36
C TYR A 3 -7.20 -0.54 0.80
N LEU A 4 -6.95 -0.77 -0.48
CA LEU A 4 -7.46 -1.94 -1.19
C LEU A 4 -6.64 -3.20 -0.90
N ASN A 5 -6.83 -3.75 0.30
CA ASN A 5 -6.16 -4.96 0.75
C ASN A 5 -7.11 -5.86 1.56
N ILE A 6 -7.41 -7.05 0.99
CA ILE A 6 -8.34 -8.03 1.56
C ILE A 6 -7.89 -8.67 2.87
N HIS A 7 -6.63 -8.46 3.26
CA HIS A 7 -6.03 -8.98 4.49
C HIS A 7 -6.14 -8.01 5.67
N THR A 8 -6.73 -6.84 5.47
CA THR A 8 -6.82 -5.80 6.50
C THR A 8 -8.06 -5.97 7.38
N LYS A 9 -7.97 -5.45 8.61
CA LYS A 9 -9.15 -5.32 9.50
C LYS A 9 -10.22 -4.43 8.87
N ASN A 10 -9.81 -3.35 8.20
CA ASN A 10 -10.73 -2.45 7.50
C ASN A 10 -11.57 -3.19 6.47
N PHE A 11 -10.94 -4.01 5.62
CA PHE A 11 -11.68 -4.85 4.67
C PHE A 11 -12.64 -5.82 5.36
N THR A 12 -12.20 -6.45 6.46
CA THR A 12 -13.04 -7.38 7.22
C THR A 12 -14.27 -6.69 7.80
N ASN A 13 -14.10 -5.51 8.41
CA ASN A 13 -15.19 -4.72 8.98
C ASN A 13 -16.16 -4.26 7.89
N PHE A 14 -15.64 -3.68 6.80
CA PHE A 14 -16.43 -3.28 5.65
C PHE A 14 -17.30 -4.43 5.14
N ARG A 15 -16.70 -5.61 4.98
CA ARG A 15 -17.38 -6.80 4.44
C ARG A 15 -18.50 -7.28 5.36
N ASN A 16 -18.30 -7.18 6.67
CA ASN A 16 -19.30 -7.57 7.66
C ASN A 16 -20.48 -6.57 7.67
N GLU A 17 -20.20 -5.28 7.53
CA GLU A 17 -21.22 -4.22 7.54
C GLU A 17 -22.01 -4.15 6.24
N ASN A 18 -21.35 -4.36 5.09
CA ASN A 18 -21.95 -4.16 3.76
C ASN A 18 -22.29 -5.47 3.04
N ASN A 19 -21.93 -6.64 3.61
CA ASN A 19 -22.08 -7.95 2.98
C ASN A 19 -21.38 -8.10 1.61
N LEU A 20 -20.40 -7.25 1.31
CA LEU A 20 -19.66 -7.18 0.05
C LEU A 20 -18.15 -7.22 0.28
N PRO A 21 -17.36 -7.89 -0.56
CA PRO A 21 -17.78 -8.74 -1.68
C PRO A 21 -18.28 -10.13 -1.24
N THR A 22 -19.07 -10.76 -2.09
CA THR A 22 -19.63 -12.10 -1.85
C THR A 22 -18.72 -13.18 -2.44
N LEU A 23 -18.69 -14.32 -1.76
CA LEU A 23 -17.89 -15.46 -2.21
C LEU A 23 -18.54 -16.11 -3.44
N ASN A 24 -17.72 -16.43 -4.44
CA ASN A 24 -18.09 -17.30 -5.53
C ASN A 24 -18.18 -18.77 -5.05
N MET A 25 -18.59 -19.70 -5.92
CA MET A 25 -18.78 -21.11 -5.55
C MET A 25 -17.54 -21.73 -4.90
N ARG A 26 -16.36 -21.53 -5.50
CA ARG A 26 -15.09 -22.01 -4.94
C ARG A 26 -14.80 -21.39 -3.58
N GLY A 27 -15.00 -20.08 -3.47
CA GLY A 27 -14.83 -19.34 -2.22
C GLY A 27 -15.75 -19.83 -1.11
N ARG A 28 -16.99 -20.21 -1.42
CA ARG A 28 -17.93 -20.78 -0.44
C ARG A 28 -17.47 -22.14 0.08
N VAL A 29 -17.03 -23.03 -0.82
CA VAL A 29 -16.52 -24.36 -0.45
C VAL A 29 -15.26 -24.25 0.41
N VAL A 30 -14.26 -23.50 -0.06
CA VAL A 30 -13.00 -23.30 0.68
C VAL A 30 -13.26 -22.54 1.98
N GLY A 31 -14.14 -21.53 1.93
CA GLY A 31 -14.47 -20.70 3.07
C GLY A 31 -15.16 -21.45 4.20
N ALA A 32 -16.01 -22.44 3.89
CA ALA A 32 -16.64 -23.30 4.89
C ALA A 32 -15.58 -24.11 5.67
N VAL A 33 -14.64 -24.74 4.97
CA VAL A 33 -13.54 -25.50 5.58
C VAL A 33 -12.66 -24.58 6.45
N ARG A 34 -12.37 -23.37 5.97
CA ARG A 34 -11.54 -22.40 6.71
C ARG A 34 -12.22 -21.91 7.99
N LYS A 35 -13.53 -21.63 7.95
CA LYS A 35 -14.29 -21.22 9.13
C LYS A 35 -14.26 -22.27 10.23
N LEU A 36 -14.33 -23.56 9.88
CA LEU A 36 -14.21 -24.66 10.85
C LEU A 36 -12.87 -24.66 11.59
N SER A 37 -11.81 -24.15 10.96
CA SER A 37 -10.48 -23.97 11.56
C SER A 37 -10.27 -22.62 12.27
N GLY A 38 -11.33 -21.85 12.52
CA GLY A 38 -11.27 -20.51 13.12
C GLY A 38 -10.63 -19.44 12.23
N ARG A 39 -10.50 -19.72 10.92
CA ARG A 39 -9.89 -18.81 9.94
C ARG A 39 -10.95 -18.07 9.14
N ASN A 40 -10.61 -16.86 8.68
CA ASN A 40 -11.44 -16.13 7.73
C ASN A 40 -11.76 -16.99 6.50
N ALA A 41 -13.00 -16.87 6.02
CA ALA A 41 -13.49 -17.62 4.86
C ALA A 41 -12.74 -17.28 3.56
N TRP A 42 -12.01 -16.16 3.53
CA TRP A 42 -11.18 -15.73 2.42
C TRP A 42 -9.70 -15.66 2.80
N ARG A 43 -8.86 -15.81 1.77
CA ARG A 43 -7.41 -15.53 1.78
C ARG A 43 -6.91 -15.16 0.39
N ASN A 44 -7.66 -15.53 -0.65
CA ASN A 44 -7.31 -15.21 -2.02
C ASN A 44 -8.45 -14.39 -2.64
N ILE A 45 -8.09 -13.34 -3.36
CA ILE A 45 -9.02 -12.45 -4.06
C ILE A 45 -9.92 -13.21 -5.05
N ASN A 46 -9.43 -14.31 -5.64
CA ASN A 46 -10.17 -15.15 -6.58
C ASN A 46 -11.30 -15.96 -5.94
N TYR A 47 -11.52 -15.82 -4.63
CA TYR A 47 -12.67 -16.41 -3.95
C TYR A 47 -13.93 -15.54 -4.03
N PHE A 48 -13.81 -14.30 -4.50
CA PHE A 48 -14.93 -13.39 -4.67
C PHE A 48 -15.47 -13.41 -6.11
N SER A 49 -16.78 -13.22 -6.27
CA SER A 49 -17.37 -13.04 -7.60
C SER A 49 -17.00 -11.68 -8.18
N ASP A 50 -16.84 -11.60 -9.50
CA ASP A 50 -16.45 -10.34 -10.16
C ASP A 50 -17.52 -9.25 -10.03
N SER A 51 -18.79 -9.64 -10.11
CA SER A 51 -19.91 -8.70 -9.91
C SER A 51 -19.95 -8.13 -8.50
N SER A 52 -19.71 -8.95 -7.47
CA SER A 52 -19.69 -8.46 -6.09
C SER A 52 -18.41 -7.70 -5.76
N TRP A 53 -17.30 -8.00 -6.43
CA TRP A 53 -16.07 -7.23 -6.34
C TRP A 53 -16.27 -5.81 -6.89
N ARG A 54 -16.88 -5.68 -8.07
CA ARG A 54 -17.27 -4.37 -8.64
C ARG A 54 -18.24 -3.61 -7.72
N ALA A 55 -19.23 -4.30 -7.16
CA ALA A 55 -20.14 -3.70 -6.17
C ALA A 55 -19.39 -3.24 -4.90
N TYR A 56 -18.40 -4.00 -4.44
CA TYR A 56 -17.54 -3.61 -3.33
C TYR A 56 -16.75 -2.32 -3.65
N LEU A 57 -16.12 -2.23 -4.83
CA LEU A 57 -15.37 -1.04 -5.24
C LEU A 57 -16.25 0.21 -5.33
N ASN A 58 -17.46 0.08 -5.88
CA ASN A 58 -18.42 1.18 -5.93
C ASN A 58 -18.88 1.59 -4.53
N ARG A 59 -19.24 0.62 -3.69
CA ARG A 59 -19.69 0.90 -2.31
C ARG A 59 -18.59 1.53 -1.46
N ALA A 60 -17.35 1.10 -1.65
CA ALA A 60 -16.19 1.69 -1.00
C ALA A 60 -15.98 3.14 -1.43
N ALA A 61 -16.15 3.45 -2.71
CA ALA A 61 -16.10 4.82 -3.21
C ALA A 61 -17.24 5.68 -2.61
N GLU A 62 -18.48 5.20 -2.64
CA GLU A 62 -19.63 5.90 -2.05
C GLU A 62 -19.41 6.28 -0.59
N LEU A 63 -18.93 5.33 0.23
CA LEU A 63 -18.74 5.54 1.67
C LEU A 63 -17.54 6.43 2.01
N ASN A 64 -16.54 6.49 1.13
CA ASN A 64 -15.30 7.23 1.36
C ASN A 64 -15.22 8.54 0.55
N THR A 65 -16.24 8.87 -0.24
CA THR A 65 -16.33 10.15 -0.93
C THR A 65 -16.65 11.23 0.08
N THR A 66 -15.80 12.25 0.14
CA THR A 66 -16.00 13.40 1.02
C THR A 66 -17.05 14.36 0.45
N PRO A 67 -17.62 15.29 1.26
CA PRO A 67 -18.68 16.20 0.79
C PRO A 67 -18.32 17.06 -0.42
N ASN A 68 -17.04 17.27 -0.69
CA ASN A 68 -16.56 17.99 -1.89
C ASN A 68 -16.48 17.10 -3.14
N GLY A 69 -16.97 15.86 -3.09
CA GLY A 69 -16.99 14.91 -4.20
C GLY A 69 -15.68 14.15 -4.43
N VAL A 70 -14.66 14.32 -3.58
CA VAL A 70 -13.38 13.63 -3.74
C VAL A 70 -13.37 12.31 -2.98
N PHE A 71 -13.00 11.24 -3.70
CA PHE A 71 -12.67 9.92 -3.17
C PHE A 71 -11.17 9.64 -3.39
N GLY A 72 -10.51 9.06 -2.39
CA GLY A 72 -9.11 8.66 -2.48
C GLY A 72 -8.91 7.20 -2.11
N ILE A 73 -8.06 6.51 -2.88
CA ILE A 73 -7.68 5.12 -2.65
C ILE A 73 -6.15 4.99 -2.68
N LYS A 74 -5.59 4.16 -1.79
CA LYS A 74 -4.16 3.82 -1.76
C LYS A 74 -3.97 2.38 -2.18
N MET A 75 -2.99 2.15 -3.06
CA MET A 75 -2.65 0.80 -3.53
C MET A 75 -1.14 0.66 -3.76
N HIS A 76 -0.58 -0.49 -3.39
CA HIS A 76 0.72 -0.96 -3.89
C HIS A 76 0.54 -1.62 -5.27
N TRP A 77 1.62 -1.82 -6.04
CA TRP A 77 1.52 -2.39 -7.39
C TRP A 77 0.83 -3.76 -7.40
N ASN A 78 1.25 -4.67 -6.52
CA ASN A 78 0.67 -6.01 -6.41
C ASN A 78 -0.84 -5.96 -6.10
N GLN A 79 -1.29 -4.97 -5.33
CA GLN A 79 -2.71 -4.77 -5.06
C GLN A 79 -3.44 -4.25 -6.29
N TYR A 80 -2.83 -3.35 -7.07
CA TYR A 80 -3.44 -2.87 -8.31
C TYR A 80 -3.53 -3.96 -9.35
N ASP A 81 -2.47 -4.74 -9.50
CA ASP A 81 -2.45 -5.89 -10.38
C ASP A 81 -3.48 -6.96 -9.97
N GLU A 82 -3.39 -7.49 -8.74
CA GLU A 82 -4.25 -8.60 -8.27
C GLU A 82 -5.72 -8.20 -8.08
N HIS A 83 -5.99 -6.98 -7.58
CA HIS A 83 -7.34 -6.57 -7.22
C HIS A 83 -8.06 -5.79 -8.33
N MET A 84 -7.34 -5.30 -9.36
CA MET A 84 -7.93 -4.59 -10.50
C MET A 84 -7.57 -5.25 -11.83
N LEU A 85 -6.30 -5.19 -12.26
CA LEU A 85 -5.91 -5.54 -13.63
C LEU A 85 -6.21 -7.00 -13.98
N GLN A 86 -5.82 -7.95 -13.11
CA GLN A 86 -6.10 -9.38 -13.29
C GLN A 86 -7.60 -9.72 -13.27
N ARG A 87 -8.44 -8.78 -12.82
CA ARG A 87 -9.91 -8.88 -12.80
C ARG A 87 -10.57 -8.10 -13.95
N GLY A 88 -9.80 -7.65 -14.93
CA GLY A 88 -10.28 -6.88 -16.08
C GLY A 88 -10.85 -5.52 -15.67
N LEU A 89 -10.20 -4.88 -14.69
CA LEU A 89 -10.55 -3.55 -14.20
C LEU A 89 -9.34 -2.61 -14.31
N THR A 90 -9.59 -1.38 -14.73
CA THR A 90 -8.66 -0.25 -14.59
C THR A 90 -9.24 0.75 -13.59
N ALA A 91 -8.46 1.77 -13.26
CA ALA A 91 -8.96 2.89 -12.46
C ALA A 91 -10.15 3.63 -13.11
N ASP A 92 -10.38 3.47 -14.42
CA ASP A 92 -11.55 4.04 -15.11
C ASP A 92 -12.87 3.42 -14.66
N HIS A 93 -12.82 2.32 -13.90
CA HIS A 93 -13.99 1.64 -13.34
C HIS A 93 -15.00 2.59 -12.67
N TRP A 94 -14.50 3.62 -11.97
CA TRP A 94 -15.34 4.58 -11.24
C TRP A 94 -15.96 5.66 -12.13
N GLY A 95 -15.60 5.75 -13.41
CA GLY A 95 -16.19 6.71 -14.35
C GLY A 95 -15.98 8.18 -13.95
N ALA A 96 -14.92 8.48 -13.20
CA ALA A 96 -14.62 9.82 -12.69
C ALA A 96 -13.20 10.26 -13.09
N PRO A 97 -12.92 11.57 -13.19
CA PRO A 97 -11.56 12.06 -13.44
C PRO A 97 -10.56 11.58 -12.38
N ILE A 98 -9.42 11.05 -12.81
CA ILE A 98 -8.42 10.47 -11.90
C ILE A 98 -7.23 11.43 -11.77
N LYS A 99 -6.80 11.66 -10.52
CA LYS A 99 -5.56 12.37 -10.20
C LYS A 99 -4.59 11.39 -9.57
N TRP A 100 -3.53 11.05 -10.31
CA TRP A 100 -2.55 10.06 -9.88
C TRP A 100 -1.47 10.71 -9.02
N VAL A 101 -1.24 10.14 -7.82
CA VAL A 101 -0.13 10.51 -6.95
C VAL A 101 0.79 9.31 -6.81
N ARG A 102 2.03 9.45 -7.26
CA ARG A 102 3.06 8.42 -7.14
C ARG A 102 3.97 8.78 -5.97
N ILE A 103 4.05 7.90 -4.98
CA ILE A 103 5.02 8.01 -3.90
C ILE A 103 6.10 6.94 -4.11
N SER A 104 7.35 7.37 -4.24
CA SER A 104 8.54 6.51 -4.20
C SER A 104 9.34 6.77 -2.91
N ARG A 105 10.42 6.02 -2.73
CA ARG A 105 11.35 6.23 -1.63
C ARG A 105 12.76 6.14 -2.17
N ASP A 106 13.56 7.16 -1.93
CA ASP A 106 14.90 7.25 -2.53
C ASP A 106 15.86 6.27 -1.85
N ASN A 107 15.70 6.06 -0.54
CA ASN A 107 16.43 5.04 0.20
C ASN A 107 15.69 3.69 0.16
N GLU A 108 15.89 2.95 -0.94
CA GLU A 108 15.28 1.63 -1.15
C GLU A 108 15.80 0.58 -0.15
N VAL A 109 17.04 0.71 0.34
CA VAL A 109 17.59 -0.19 1.38
C VAL A 109 16.78 -0.08 2.67
N ARG A 110 16.52 1.14 3.16
CA ARG A 110 15.64 1.36 4.32
C ARG A 110 14.21 0.96 4.04
N GLN A 111 13.74 1.07 2.79
CA GLN A 111 12.43 0.56 2.41
C GLN A 111 12.36 -0.96 2.55
N ALA A 112 13.36 -1.69 2.03
CA ALA A 112 13.44 -3.13 2.10
C ALA A 112 13.55 -3.64 3.54
N ILE A 113 14.41 -3.03 4.36
CA ILE A 113 14.51 -3.32 5.79
C ILE A 113 13.16 -3.12 6.49
N SER A 114 12.48 -2.01 6.21
CA SER A 114 11.15 -1.74 6.77
C SER A 114 10.12 -2.80 6.36
N LEU A 115 10.20 -3.30 5.12
CA LEU A 115 9.31 -4.34 4.62
C LEU A 115 9.56 -5.67 5.35
N VAL A 116 10.82 -6.13 5.40
CA VAL A 116 11.21 -7.37 6.08
C VAL A 116 10.77 -7.34 7.55
N ARG A 117 11.03 -6.23 8.24
CA ARG A 117 10.63 -6.07 9.64
C ARG A 117 9.12 -6.14 9.82
N ALA A 118 8.36 -5.46 8.95
CA ALA A 118 6.90 -5.48 8.99
C ALA A 118 6.33 -6.88 8.70
N GLU A 119 6.94 -7.63 7.78
CA GLU A 119 6.56 -9.01 7.45
C GLU A 119 6.80 -9.97 8.62
N GLN A 120 7.96 -9.89 9.27
CA GLN A 120 8.30 -10.76 10.40
C GLN A 120 7.50 -10.46 11.68
N SER A 121 7.29 -9.17 11.98
CA SER A 121 6.57 -8.71 13.18
C SER A 121 5.06 -8.59 12.99
N ASN A 122 4.57 -8.70 11.75
CA ASN A 122 3.20 -8.35 11.35
C ASN A 122 2.79 -6.92 11.76
N GLN A 123 3.76 -6.03 11.97
CA GLN A 123 3.56 -4.63 12.33
C GLN A 123 3.77 -3.71 11.12
N TRP A 124 2.68 -3.29 10.50
CA TRP A 124 2.71 -2.49 9.26
C TRP A 124 2.64 -0.98 9.49
N ASN A 125 2.30 -0.54 10.70
CA ASN A 125 2.31 0.86 11.11
C ASN A 125 2.52 0.99 12.64
N SER A 126 2.76 2.22 13.11
CA SER A 126 3.05 2.52 14.52
C SER A 126 1.90 2.20 15.49
N ASN A 127 0.68 2.01 14.97
CA ASN A 127 -0.51 1.78 15.79
C ASN A 127 -0.82 0.28 15.95
N MET A 128 0.01 -0.59 15.35
CA MET A 128 -0.06 -2.04 15.53
C MET A 128 1.00 -2.50 16.53
N SER A 129 0.66 -3.49 17.35
CA SER A 129 1.64 -4.20 18.19
C SER A 129 2.37 -5.25 17.37
N ALA A 130 3.69 -5.31 17.52
CA ALA A 130 4.50 -6.39 16.95
C ALA A 130 4.10 -7.73 17.58
N THR A 131 3.95 -8.76 16.75
CA THR A 131 3.70 -10.13 17.24
C THR A 131 5.00 -10.87 17.53
N ASN A 132 6.09 -10.48 16.88
CA ASN A 132 7.44 -11.03 17.04
C ASN A 132 8.47 -9.91 16.94
N GLU A 133 9.63 -10.13 17.56
CA GLU A 133 10.81 -9.28 17.35
C GLU A 133 11.45 -9.59 15.99
N PRO A 134 11.62 -8.60 15.09
CA PRO A 134 12.30 -8.82 13.82
C PRO A 134 13.78 -9.21 13.99
N VAL A 135 14.23 -10.16 13.17
CA VAL A 135 15.62 -10.64 13.14
C VAL A 135 16.24 -10.29 11.79
N TYR A 136 17.48 -9.77 11.84
CA TYR A 136 18.21 -9.41 10.64
C TYR A 136 18.42 -10.64 9.76
N ASN A 137 18.01 -10.54 8.49
CA ASN A 137 18.25 -11.54 7.48
C ASN A 137 18.64 -10.86 6.17
N GLU A 138 19.91 -10.96 5.79
CA GLU A 138 20.45 -10.33 4.59
C GLU A 138 19.70 -10.76 3.31
N GLN A 139 19.44 -12.06 3.17
CA GLN A 139 18.79 -12.59 1.97
C GLN A 139 17.34 -12.10 1.86
N GLU A 140 16.62 -11.98 2.97
CA GLU A 140 15.28 -11.39 2.99
C GLU A 140 15.31 -9.91 2.57
N ILE A 141 16.32 -9.14 2.97
CA ILE A 141 16.49 -7.75 2.54
C ILE A 141 16.75 -7.67 1.02
N VAL A 142 17.60 -8.56 0.48
CA VAL A 142 17.84 -8.64 -0.97
C VAL A 142 16.55 -8.98 -1.72
N ASN A 143 15.79 -9.97 -1.24
CA ASN A 143 14.52 -10.35 -1.84
C ASN A 143 13.52 -9.18 -1.81
N ALA A 144 13.42 -8.47 -0.68
CA ALA A 144 12.59 -7.28 -0.54
C ALA A 144 13.01 -6.16 -1.52
N LEU A 145 14.31 -5.95 -1.70
CA LEU A 145 14.84 -4.99 -2.68
C LEU A 145 14.44 -5.35 -4.12
N HIS A 146 14.45 -6.63 -4.48
CA HIS A 146 13.97 -7.10 -5.79
C HIS A 146 12.46 -6.88 -5.94
N THR A 147 11.67 -7.22 -4.92
CA THR A 147 10.22 -6.99 -4.91
C THR A 147 9.89 -5.52 -5.10
N ILE A 148 10.56 -4.62 -4.38
CA ILE A 148 10.37 -3.16 -4.50
C ILE A 148 10.75 -2.68 -5.90
N SER A 149 11.89 -3.13 -6.44
CA SER A 149 12.34 -2.74 -7.78
C SER A 149 11.35 -3.17 -8.86
N SER A 150 10.85 -4.40 -8.76
CA SER A 150 9.88 -4.94 -9.71
C SER A 150 8.55 -4.17 -9.63
N ALA A 151 8.07 -3.87 -8.41
CA ALA A 151 6.87 -3.05 -8.22
C ALA A 151 7.05 -1.62 -8.77
N ASN A 152 8.22 -1.01 -8.58
CA ASN A 152 8.52 0.32 -9.12
C ASN A 152 8.50 0.32 -10.65
N LYS A 153 9.21 -0.63 -11.28
CA LYS A 153 9.25 -0.77 -12.74
C LYS A 153 7.87 -1.02 -13.34
N SER A 154 7.01 -1.78 -12.66
CA SER A 154 5.67 -2.03 -13.16
C SER A 154 4.77 -0.79 -13.08
N TRP A 155 4.90 0.03 -12.04
CA TRP A 155 4.25 1.35 -12.01
C TRP A 155 4.73 2.25 -13.16
N ASP A 156 6.05 2.32 -13.37
CA ASP A 156 6.63 3.17 -14.42
C ASP A 156 6.15 2.73 -15.81
N ARG A 157 6.13 1.42 -16.06
CA ARG A 157 5.58 0.84 -17.29
C ARG A 157 4.11 1.20 -17.46
N TYR A 158 3.30 0.99 -16.43
CA TYR A 158 1.87 1.28 -16.47
C TYR A 158 1.60 2.75 -16.79
N PHE A 159 2.31 3.68 -16.14
CA PHE A 159 2.14 5.10 -16.42
C PHE A 159 2.58 5.48 -17.84
N ALA A 160 3.67 4.90 -18.34
CA ALA A 160 4.13 5.13 -19.70
C ALA A 160 3.15 4.60 -20.76
N GLU A 161 2.68 3.36 -20.60
CA GLU A 161 1.74 2.70 -21.53
C GLU A 161 0.38 3.42 -21.59
N HIS A 162 -0.07 3.99 -20.48
CA HIS A 162 -1.34 4.70 -20.39
C HIS A 162 -1.21 6.22 -20.54
N HIS A 163 -0.02 6.74 -20.85
CA HIS A 163 0.27 8.18 -20.96
C HIS A 163 -0.16 9.00 -19.73
N ILE A 164 0.02 8.43 -18.54
CA ILE A 164 -0.32 9.05 -17.27
C ILE A 164 0.90 9.80 -16.73
N ASN A 165 0.70 11.09 -16.42
CA ASN A 165 1.69 11.91 -15.72
C ASN A 165 1.27 12.10 -14.25
N PRO A 166 1.73 11.26 -13.31
CA PRO A 166 1.36 11.38 -11.91
C PRO A 166 2.07 12.57 -11.24
N LEU A 167 1.47 13.14 -10.19
CA LEU A 167 2.23 13.93 -9.23
C LEU A 167 3.20 12.99 -8.51
N HIS A 168 4.48 13.10 -8.82
CA HIS A 168 5.53 12.30 -8.19
C HIS A 168 6.09 12.99 -6.94
N LEU A 169 6.16 12.24 -5.86
CA LEU A 169 6.68 12.64 -4.55
C LEU A 169 7.56 11.54 -3.99
N THR A 170 8.52 11.91 -3.15
CA THR A 170 9.31 10.95 -2.38
C THR A 170 8.88 10.92 -0.91
N TYR A 171 9.06 9.77 -0.27
CA TYR A 171 8.84 9.64 1.17
C TYR A 171 9.71 10.64 1.98
N GLU A 172 10.91 10.91 1.51
CA GLU A 172 11.84 11.88 2.08
C GLU A 172 11.26 13.30 2.03
N GLN A 173 10.67 13.73 0.90
CA GLN A 173 9.95 15.00 0.80
C GLN A 173 8.77 15.05 1.79
N LEU A 174 7.96 13.98 1.84
CA LEU A 174 6.80 13.92 2.73
C LEU A 174 7.17 14.00 4.21
N THR A 175 8.32 13.43 4.60
CA THR A 175 8.75 13.42 6.00
C THR A 175 9.52 14.66 6.43
N ARG A 176 10.26 15.31 5.53
CA ARG A 176 10.96 16.58 5.82
C ARG A 176 10.02 17.77 5.75
N GLU A 177 9.15 17.82 4.74
CA GLU A 177 8.32 18.97 4.41
C GLU A 177 6.84 18.56 4.28
N MET A 178 6.29 18.00 5.37
CA MET A 178 4.94 17.41 5.34
C MET A 178 3.86 18.43 4.95
N ASP A 179 3.86 19.63 5.56
CA ASP A 179 2.87 20.67 5.27
C ASP A 179 2.88 21.04 3.77
N LEU A 180 4.07 21.38 3.25
CA LEU A 180 4.25 21.73 1.84
C LEU A 180 3.83 20.58 0.91
N THR A 181 4.25 19.35 1.22
CA THR A 181 3.94 18.17 0.39
C THR A 181 2.45 17.88 0.37
N VAL A 182 1.77 17.95 1.52
CA VAL A 182 0.31 17.77 1.59
C VAL A 182 -0.39 18.87 0.79
N ARG A 183 -0.01 20.14 0.94
CA ARG A 183 -0.58 21.23 0.14
C ARG A 183 -0.41 21.02 -1.36
N ARG A 184 0.74 20.51 -1.81
CA ARG A 184 0.98 20.15 -3.23
C ARG A 184 0.02 19.05 -3.72
N ILE A 185 -0.23 18.02 -2.91
CA ILE A 185 -1.23 16.98 -3.23
C ILE A 185 -2.62 17.59 -3.32
N MET A 186 -3.00 18.40 -2.32
CA MET A 186 -4.32 19.04 -2.27
C MET A 186 -4.55 19.99 -3.45
N ALA A 187 -3.54 20.74 -3.87
CA ALA A 187 -3.58 21.56 -5.08
C ALA A 187 -3.70 20.71 -6.35
N HIS A 188 -2.98 19.59 -6.45
CA HIS A 188 -3.04 18.69 -7.60
C HIS A 188 -4.43 18.06 -7.81
N ILE A 189 -5.17 17.83 -6.71
CA ILE A 189 -6.54 17.33 -6.76
C ILE A 189 -7.60 18.46 -6.78
N ASN A 190 -7.18 19.72 -6.92
CA ASN A 190 -8.04 20.91 -6.94
C ASN A 190 -8.87 21.11 -5.64
N THR A 191 -8.31 20.76 -4.49
CA THR A 191 -8.97 20.88 -3.19
C THR A 191 -8.04 21.55 -2.18
N ASN A 192 -7.64 22.80 -2.43
CA ASN A 192 -6.74 23.52 -1.54
C ASN A 192 -7.26 23.51 -0.09
N ILE A 193 -6.34 23.37 0.87
CA ILE A 193 -6.64 23.38 2.30
C ILE A 193 -5.86 24.48 3.00
N GLU A 194 -6.48 25.12 3.99
CA GLU A 194 -5.83 26.13 4.82
C GLU A 194 -4.93 25.48 5.87
N ASN A 195 -5.43 24.44 6.55
CA ASN A 195 -4.76 23.78 7.65
C ASN A 195 -4.41 22.33 7.29
N VAL A 196 -3.11 22.00 7.29
CA VAL A 196 -2.66 20.62 7.16
C VAL A 196 -2.78 19.93 8.52
N PRO A 197 -3.54 18.82 8.64
CA PRO A 197 -3.67 18.13 9.91
C PRO A 197 -2.35 17.49 10.34
N ALA A 198 -2.15 17.39 11.66
CA ALA A 198 -1.01 16.68 12.24
C ALA A 198 -1.03 15.19 11.82
N PRO A 199 0.15 14.56 11.65
CA PRO A 199 0.22 13.17 11.20
C PRO A 199 -0.35 12.23 12.27
N GLN A 200 -1.24 11.32 11.86
CA GLN A 200 -1.86 10.33 12.75
C GLN A 200 -0.96 9.12 13.06
N THR A 201 0.18 9.00 12.38
CA THR A 201 1.15 7.93 12.59
C THR A 201 2.51 8.52 12.90
N LYS A 202 3.23 7.86 13.81
CA LYS A 202 4.60 8.26 14.15
C LYS A 202 5.57 7.60 13.18
N ARG A 203 6.64 8.31 12.85
CA ARG A 203 7.73 7.77 12.02
C ARG A 203 8.34 6.55 12.73
N GLN A 204 8.33 5.39 12.08
CA GLN A 204 8.91 4.13 12.59
C GLN A 204 10.41 3.97 12.29
N SER A 205 11.13 5.06 12.02
CA SER A 205 12.59 4.97 11.88
C SER A 205 13.23 4.91 13.26
N ASP A 206 13.47 3.71 13.76
CA ASP A 206 14.19 3.49 15.02
C ASP A 206 15.70 3.24 14.78
N GLY A 207 16.45 3.14 15.86
CA GLY A 207 17.88 2.81 15.81
C GLY A 207 18.17 1.44 15.19
N ALA A 208 17.24 0.49 15.31
CA ALA A 208 17.39 -0.86 14.77
C ALA A 208 17.44 -0.88 13.24
N SER A 209 16.59 -0.11 12.56
CA SER A 209 16.66 0.01 11.10
C SER A 209 17.97 0.65 10.62
N ALA A 210 18.52 1.61 11.37
CA ALA A 210 19.81 2.21 11.02
C ALA A 210 20.98 1.24 11.26
N GLN A 211 20.89 0.37 12.27
CA GLN A 211 21.86 -0.70 12.48
C GLN A 211 21.82 -1.73 11.35
N TRP A 212 20.64 -2.19 10.96
CA TRP A 212 20.47 -3.15 9.86
C TRP A 212 20.99 -2.58 8.54
N GLU A 213 20.75 -1.30 8.27
CA GLU A 213 21.27 -0.63 7.06
C GLU A 213 22.81 -0.64 7.03
N ARG A 214 23.46 -0.27 8.14
CA ARG A 214 24.94 -0.32 8.22
C ARG A 214 25.47 -1.73 8.01
N GLN A 215 24.94 -2.70 8.74
CA GLN A 215 25.33 -4.11 8.63
C GLN A 215 25.12 -4.64 7.21
N PHE A 216 23.99 -4.32 6.58
CA PHE A 216 23.67 -4.74 5.22
C PHE A 216 24.62 -4.13 4.18
N LEU A 217 24.94 -2.83 4.28
CA LEU A 217 25.81 -2.16 3.33
C LEU A 217 27.30 -2.50 3.51
N GLU A 218 27.71 -2.95 4.69
CA GLU A 218 29.02 -3.54 4.94
C GLU A 218 29.14 -4.92 4.28
N ALA A 219 28.12 -5.77 4.45
CA ALA A 219 28.09 -7.11 3.87
C ALA A 219 27.86 -7.10 2.35
N ARG A 220 27.05 -6.15 1.86
CA ARG A 220 26.57 -6.07 0.47
C ARG A 220 26.81 -4.68 -0.14
N PRO A 221 28.08 -4.28 -0.34
CA PRO A 221 28.45 -2.95 -0.78
C PRO A 221 27.92 -2.60 -2.18
N GLU A 222 27.54 -3.58 -3.00
CA GLU A 222 26.93 -3.36 -4.32
C GLU A 222 25.58 -2.62 -4.24
N PHE A 223 24.91 -2.61 -3.09
CA PHE A 223 23.64 -1.89 -2.90
C PHE A 223 23.80 -0.45 -2.37
N LYS A 224 25.03 0.06 -2.18
CA LYS A 224 25.27 1.42 -1.66
C LYS A 224 24.58 2.51 -2.47
N SER A 225 24.53 2.38 -3.81
CA SER A 225 23.85 3.35 -4.68
C SER A 225 22.33 3.43 -4.45
N ARG A 226 21.73 2.41 -3.82
CA ARG A 226 20.30 2.34 -3.51
C ARG A 226 19.98 2.77 -2.08
N ALA A 227 20.99 3.16 -1.30
CA ALA A 227 20.84 3.71 0.04
C ALA A 227 21.01 5.23 0.00
N ALA A 228 20.04 5.94 -0.61
CA ALA A 228 20.08 7.40 -0.62
C ALA A 228 20.20 7.94 0.82
N THR A 229 21.13 8.87 1.02
CA THR A 229 21.35 9.44 2.34
C THR A 229 20.20 10.39 2.64
N ILE A 230 19.46 10.11 3.73
CA ILE A 230 18.57 11.11 4.29
C ILE A 230 19.47 12.12 4.99
N GLU A 231 19.99 13.11 4.26
CA GLU A 231 20.55 14.32 4.90
C GLU A 231 19.46 14.88 5.82
N ARG A 232 19.79 15.03 7.09
CA ARG A 232 18.82 15.43 8.12
C ARG A 232 18.56 16.92 8.04
#